data_AF-A0A0P9HL49-F1
#
_entry.id   AF-A0A0P9HL49-F1
#
_cell.length_a   1.000
_cell.length_b   1.000
_cell.length_c   1.000
_cell.angle_alpha   90.00
_cell.angle_beta   90.00
_cell.angle_gamma   90.00
#
_symmetry.space_group_name_H-M   'P 1'
#
loop_
_entity.id
_entity.type
_entity.pdbx_description
1 polymer ?
#
loop_
_entity_poly.entity_id
_entity_poly.type
_entity_poly.pdbx_seq_one_letter_code
_entity_poly.pdbx_strand_id
1 'polypeptide(L)'
;MPNLNKRAFYQAGFVEIVSQQDGRKENAYFVVAFVSILALAALLLVLTVGERSKRVALPANIVSLSTQLQNAAEEIAILSSVGELAVRPTLEELITYQIEPFLEREFESPILGCFIHQHNNHQVRLNFQDSGWQVMWREQTHSATAHAHHDDNALCNNNNKWQHVSSQTNQN
;
A
#
# COMPACT_ATOMS: atom_id res chain seq x y z
N MET A 1 32.45 74.60 -47.25
CA MET A 1 33.38 73.46 -47.10
C MET A 1 33.22 72.90 -45.68
N PRO A 2 33.36 71.56 -45.51
CA PRO A 2 32.69 70.76 -44.49
C PRO A 2 33.52 70.54 -43.23
N ASN A 3 32.90 70.07 -42.14
CA ASN A 3 33.29 68.87 -41.37
C ASN A 3 32.58 68.84 -40.01
N LEU A 4 31.55 67.99 -39.87
CA LEU A 4 31.22 67.41 -38.57
C LEU A 4 31.15 65.89 -38.72
N ASN A 5 32.32 65.33 -38.50
CA ASN A 5 32.65 64.01 -38.02
C ASN A 5 31.46 63.18 -37.48
N LYS A 6 31.31 62.03 -38.11
CA LYS A 6 30.50 60.87 -37.75
C LYS A 6 30.42 60.66 -36.23
N ARG A 7 29.20 60.71 -35.68
CA ARG A 7 28.86 59.92 -34.49
C ARG A 7 27.79 58.91 -34.85
N ALA A 8 28.11 57.70 -34.43
CA ALA A 8 27.49 56.45 -34.79
C ALA A 8 26.01 56.39 -34.38
N PHE A 9 25.32 55.63 -35.21
CA PHE A 9 23.98 55.09 -35.05
C PHE A 9 23.93 54.00 -33.96
N TYR A 10 22.71 53.71 -33.48
CA TYR A 10 22.25 52.59 -32.64
C TYR A 10 22.45 52.77 -31.12
N GLN A 11 21.49 52.50 -30.22
CA GLN A 11 20.23 51.76 -30.30
C GLN A 11 19.41 52.18 -29.06
N ALA A 12 18.31 52.93 -29.22
CA ALA A 12 17.41 53.21 -28.11
C ALA A 12 16.51 51.98 -27.92
N GLY A 13 16.98 51.01 -27.12
CA GLY A 13 16.11 49.95 -26.63
C GLY A 13 15.01 50.57 -25.78
N PHE A 14 13.75 50.37 -26.18
CA PHE A 14 12.61 50.72 -25.35
C PHE A 14 12.68 49.85 -24.08
N VAL A 15 12.99 50.47 -22.94
CA VAL A 15 12.79 49.84 -21.64
C VAL A 15 11.32 50.00 -21.30
N GLU A 16 10.57 48.90 -21.40
CA GLU A 16 9.21 48.82 -20.89
C GLU A 16 9.25 48.91 -19.36
N ILE A 17 8.86 50.07 -18.82
CA ILE A 17 8.69 50.25 -17.38
C ILE A 17 7.29 49.71 -17.04
N VAL A 18 7.22 48.45 -16.64
CA VAL A 18 6.02 47.88 -16.03
C VAL A 18 5.75 48.67 -14.74
N SER A 19 4.55 49.25 -14.61
CA SER A 19 4.20 49.91 -13.35
C SER A 19 4.28 48.88 -12.24
N GLN A 20 4.95 49.21 -11.13
CA GLN A 20 4.89 48.41 -9.91
C GLN A 20 3.46 48.50 -9.38
N GLN A 21 2.57 47.72 -9.97
CA GLN A 21 1.23 47.50 -9.47
C GLN A 21 1.43 46.96 -8.05
N ASP A 22 0.79 47.63 -7.08
CA ASP A 22 1.05 47.50 -5.66
C ASP A 22 0.79 46.05 -5.18
N GLY A 23 1.79 45.18 -5.34
CA GLY A 23 1.71 43.72 -5.20
C GLY A 23 1.52 43.25 -3.76
N ARG A 24 1.29 44.17 -2.83
CA ARG A 24 1.09 43.89 -1.41
C ARG A 24 -0.13 43.01 -1.16
N LYS A 25 -1.19 43.18 -1.97
CA LYS A 25 -2.39 42.34 -1.89
C LYS A 25 -2.15 40.95 -2.50
N GLU A 26 -1.44 40.88 -3.62
CA GLU A 26 -1.10 39.62 -4.28
C GLU A 26 -0.19 38.75 -3.40
N ASN A 27 0.84 39.35 -2.80
CA ASN A 27 1.70 38.67 -1.82
C ASN A 27 0.92 38.17 -0.62
N ALA A 28 -0.10 38.91 -0.16
CA ALA A 28 -0.96 38.44 0.94
C ALA A 28 -1.75 37.18 0.55
N TYR A 29 -2.32 37.15 -0.67
CA TYR A 29 -3.02 35.96 -1.17
C TYR A 29 -2.07 34.76 -1.33
N PHE A 30 -0.86 34.99 -1.83
CA PHE A 30 0.16 33.95 -1.95
C PHE A 30 0.54 33.35 -0.58
N VAL A 31 0.77 34.20 0.42
CA VAL A 31 1.10 33.75 1.78
C VAL A 31 -0.07 32.99 2.41
N VAL A 32 -1.31 33.45 2.24
CA VAL A 32 -2.51 32.75 2.74
C VAL A 32 -2.65 31.38 2.08
N ALA A 33 -2.48 31.29 0.76
CA ALA A 33 -2.52 30.02 0.04
C ALA A 33 -1.43 29.05 0.54
N PHE A 34 -0.20 29.53 0.70
CA PHE A 34 0.91 28.72 1.20
C PHE A 34 0.66 28.18 2.62
N VAL A 35 0.20 29.04 3.53
CA VAL A 35 -0.15 28.63 4.90
C VAL A 35 -1.30 27.63 4.89
N SER A 36 -2.31 27.80 4.02
CA SER A 36 -3.43 26.87 3.92
C SER A 36 -3.01 25.47 3.45
N ILE A 37 -2.08 25.39 2.49
CA ILE A 37 -1.52 24.13 2.00
C ILE A 37 -0.72 23.44 3.12
N LEU A 38 0.12 24.19 3.84
CA LEU A 38 0.89 23.65 4.96
C LEU A 38 -0.03 23.14 6.08
N ALA A 39 -1.08 23.88 6.42
CA ALA A 39 -2.06 23.46 7.41
C ALA A 39 -2.80 22.19 6.98
N LEU A 40 -3.19 22.08 5.71
CA LEU A 40 -3.82 20.89 5.15
C LEU A 40 -2.88 19.67 5.17
N ALA A 41 -1.62 19.86 4.80
CA ALA A 41 -0.61 18.80 4.84
C ALA A 41 -0.36 18.32 6.27
N ALA A 42 -0.25 19.24 7.24
CA ALA A 42 -0.10 18.91 8.65
C ALA A 42 -1.35 18.18 9.18
N LEU A 43 -2.55 18.59 8.79
CA LEU A 43 -3.80 17.92 9.15
C LEU A 43 -3.83 16.49 8.61
N LEU A 44 -3.50 16.28 7.33
CA LEU A 44 -3.40 14.96 6.73
C LEU A 44 -2.34 14.09 7.42
N LEU A 45 -1.21 14.68 7.82
CA LEU A 45 -0.17 13.97 8.56
C LEU A 45 -0.67 13.54 9.95
N VAL A 46 -1.37 14.40 10.68
CA VAL A 46 -1.95 14.06 12.00
C VAL A 46 -3.00 12.96 11.87
N LEU A 47 -3.87 13.04 10.86
CA LEU A 47 -4.89 12.02 10.61
C LEU A 47 -4.27 10.65 10.27
N THR A 48 -3.18 10.62 9.50
CA THR A 48 -2.49 9.37 9.12
C THR A 48 -1.57 8.81 10.21
N VAL A 49 -1.10 9.63 11.16
CA VAL A 49 -0.28 9.16 12.30
C VAL A 49 -1.10 8.30 13.27
N GLY A 50 -2.40 8.56 13.44
CA GLY A 50 -3.29 7.76 14.27
C GLY A 50 -3.49 6.32 13.79
N GLU A 51 -3.25 6.05 12.51
CA GLU A 51 -3.36 4.72 11.90
C GLU A 51 -2.04 3.93 11.91
N ARG A 52 -1.00 4.41 12.61
CA ARG A 52 0.17 3.57 12.94
C ARG A 52 -0.21 2.53 13.99
N SER A 53 -1.09 1.61 13.61
CA SER A 53 -1.28 0.32 14.28
C SER A 53 0.10 -0.26 14.53
N LYS A 54 0.38 -0.63 15.79
CA LYS A 54 1.67 -1.15 16.27
C LYS A 54 2.27 -2.06 15.20
N ARG A 55 3.29 -1.57 14.48
CA ARG A 55 3.94 -2.35 13.43
C ARG A 55 4.71 -3.46 14.10
N VAL A 56 4.08 -4.62 14.19
CA VAL A 56 4.77 -5.84 14.61
C VAL A 56 5.61 -6.29 13.42
N ALA A 57 6.92 -6.43 13.65
CA ALA A 57 7.83 -6.89 12.62
C ALA A 57 7.44 -8.32 12.21
N LEU A 58 7.42 -8.58 10.90
CA LEU A 58 7.15 -9.89 10.36
C LEU A 58 8.29 -10.85 10.76
N PRO A 59 7.99 -12.02 11.37
CA PRO A 59 9.00 -13.02 11.71
C PRO A 59 9.75 -13.51 10.48
N ALA A 60 11.08 -13.58 10.58
CA ALA A 60 11.97 -13.87 9.45
C ALA A 60 11.65 -15.19 8.73
N ASN A 61 11.17 -16.20 9.47
CA ASN A 61 10.82 -17.52 8.94
C ASN A 61 9.55 -17.52 8.07
N ILE A 62 8.68 -16.53 8.19
CA ILE A 62 7.45 -16.44 7.37
C ILE A 62 7.51 -15.33 6.31
N VAL A 63 8.62 -14.58 6.21
CA VAL A 63 8.79 -13.52 5.22
C VAL A 63 8.61 -14.06 3.80
N SER A 64 9.35 -15.11 3.44
CA SER A 64 9.30 -15.69 2.09
C SER A 64 7.89 -16.20 1.73
N LEU A 65 7.25 -16.93 2.64
CA LEU A 65 5.88 -17.40 2.44
C LEU A 65 4.88 -16.24 2.29
N SER A 66 5.04 -15.20 3.10
CA SER A 66 4.17 -14.02 3.04
C SER A 66 4.32 -13.28 1.71
N THR A 67 5.53 -13.21 1.15
CA THR A 67 5.78 -12.66 -0.17
C THR A 67 5.15 -13.53 -1.27
N GLN A 68 5.32 -14.86 -1.19
CA GLN A 68 4.67 -15.78 -2.15
C GLN A 68 3.16 -15.61 -2.13
N LEU A 69 2.55 -15.49 -0.95
CA LEU A 69 1.10 -15.27 -0.83
C LEU A 69 0.65 -13.88 -1.31
N GLN A 70 1.50 -12.85 -1.23
CA GLN A 70 1.20 -11.54 -1.82
C GLN A 70 1.20 -11.62 -3.34
N ASN A 71 2.19 -12.28 -3.94
CA ASN A 71 2.22 -12.52 -5.38
C ASN A 71 1.00 -13.34 -5.83
N ALA A 72 0.65 -14.38 -5.08
CA ALA A 72 -0.52 -15.20 -5.34
C ALA A 72 -1.82 -14.39 -5.27
N ALA A 73 -1.95 -13.48 -4.29
CA ALA A 73 -3.10 -12.59 -4.16
C ALA A 73 -3.28 -11.70 -5.40
N GLU A 74 -2.18 -11.16 -5.92
CA GLU A 74 -2.17 -10.35 -7.14
C GLU A 74 -2.55 -11.19 -8.37
N GLU A 75 -2.00 -12.39 -8.51
CA GLU A 75 -2.34 -13.31 -9.60
C GLU A 75 -3.83 -13.72 -9.58
N ILE A 76 -4.35 -14.09 -8.41
CA ILE A 76 -5.78 -14.41 -8.23
C ILE A 76 -6.65 -13.19 -8.58
N ALA A 77 -6.25 -11.99 -8.17
CA ALA A 77 -6.97 -10.76 -8.52
C ALA A 77 -6.97 -10.52 -10.05
N ILE A 78 -5.86 -10.77 -10.73
CA ILE A 78 -5.77 -10.65 -12.19
C ILE A 78 -6.67 -11.69 -12.86
N LEU A 79 -6.55 -12.97 -12.50
CA LEU A 79 -7.33 -14.06 -13.10
C LEU A 79 -8.83 -13.89 -12.86
N SER A 80 -9.23 -13.41 -11.68
CA SER A 80 -10.62 -13.09 -11.40
C SER A 80 -11.13 -11.88 -12.18
N SER A 81 -10.28 -10.88 -12.44
CA SER A 81 -10.66 -9.70 -13.24
C SER A 81 -10.96 -10.04 -14.71
N VAL A 82 -10.31 -11.07 -15.25
CA VAL A 82 -10.54 -11.55 -16.62
C VAL A 82 -11.60 -12.66 -16.71
N GLY A 83 -12.19 -13.06 -15.58
CA GLY A 83 -13.25 -14.07 -15.51
C GLY A 83 -12.77 -15.52 -15.63
N GLU A 84 -11.46 -15.76 -15.58
CA GLU A 84 -10.87 -17.10 -15.59
C GLU A 84 -11.01 -17.79 -14.22
N LEU A 85 -11.05 -17.02 -13.13
CA LEU A 85 -11.15 -17.55 -11.78
C LEU A 85 -12.30 -16.89 -11.01
N ALA A 86 -12.95 -17.64 -10.11
CA ALA A 86 -13.92 -17.05 -9.21
C ALA A 86 -13.25 -16.00 -8.30
N VAL A 87 -14.00 -14.96 -7.90
CA VAL A 87 -13.50 -13.92 -6.97
C VAL A 87 -13.05 -14.51 -5.63
N ARG A 88 -13.74 -15.58 -5.19
CA ARG A 88 -13.39 -16.37 -4.00
C ARG A 88 -13.20 -17.82 -4.43
N PRO A 89 -12.03 -18.18 -4.98
CA PRO A 89 -11.77 -19.52 -5.47
C PRO A 89 -11.71 -20.52 -4.31
N THR A 90 -11.89 -21.78 -4.67
CA THR A 90 -11.57 -22.96 -3.87
C THR A 90 -10.06 -23.24 -3.92
N LEU A 91 -9.56 -24.03 -2.97
CA LEU A 91 -8.16 -24.46 -2.98
C LEU A 91 -7.84 -25.31 -4.23
N GLU A 92 -8.79 -26.14 -4.68
CA GLU A 92 -8.64 -26.99 -5.87
C GLU A 92 -8.51 -26.17 -7.15
N GLU A 93 -9.26 -25.07 -7.29
CA GLU A 93 -9.10 -24.15 -8.42
C GLU A 93 -7.71 -23.52 -8.41
N LEU A 94 -7.20 -23.07 -7.27
CA LEU A 94 -5.84 -22.49 -7.19
C LEU A 94 -4.75 -23.50 -7.60
N ILE A 95 -4.91 -24.76 -7.21
CA ILE A 95 -4.02 -25.86 -7.61
C ILE A 95 -4.14 -26.13 -9.12
N THR A 96 -5.36 -26.13 -9.66
CA THR A 96 -5.62 -26.38 -11.09
C THR A 96 -5.00 -25.29 -11.96
N TYR A 97 -5.09 -24.03 -11.53
CA TYR A 97 -4.45 -22.88 -12.18
C TYR A 97 -2.95 -22.77 -11.90
N GLN A 98 -2.37 -23.72 -11.16
CA GLN A 98 -0.95 -23.79 -10.85
C GLN A 98 -0.41 -22.55 -10.11
N ILE A 99 -1.23 -21.94 -9.26
CA ILE A 99 -0.86 -20.74 -8.52
C ILE A 99 0.01 -21.14 -7.32
N GLU A 100 1.24 -20.63 -7.28
CA GLU A 100 2.11 -20.79 -6.12
C GLU A 100 1.63 -19.94 -4.94
N PRO A 101 1.84 -20.37 -3.67
CA PRO A 101 2.50 -21.60 -3.25
C PRO A 101 1.52 -22.76 -3.00
N PHE A 102 0.29 -22.70 -3.52
CA PHE A 102 -0.78 -23.67 -3.23
C PHE A 102 -0.50 -25.07 -3.81
N LEU A 103 0.36 -25.16 -4.82
CA LEU A 103 0.81 -26.41 -5.41
C LEU A 103 1.74 -27.22 -4.49
N GLU A 104 2.62 -26.54 -3.76
CA GLU A 104 3.76 -27.17 -3.09
C GLU A 104 3.53 -27.35 -1.59
N ARG A 105 2.51 -26.70 -1.04
CA ARG A 105 2.27 -26.61 0.40
C ARG A 105 0.84 -26.99 0.73
N GLU A 106 0.68 -27.64 1.88
CA GLU A 106 -0.64 -27.94 2.42
C GLU A 106 -1.26 -26.69 3.02
N PHE A 107 -2.40 -26.28 2.45
CA PHE A 107 -3.23 -25.21 2.98
C PHE A 107 -4.56 -25.78 3.47
N GLU A 108 -5.03 -25.27 4.60
CA GLU A 108 -6.40 -25.47 5.05
C GLU A 108 -7.29 -24.39 4.41
N SER A 109 -8.46 -24.78 3.92
CA SER A 109 -9.46 -23.84 3.38
C SER A 109 -10.83 -24.07 4.00
N PRO A 110 -11.07 -23.53 5.22
CA PRO A 110 -12.35 -23.71 5.91
C PRO A 110 -13.55 -23.08 5.18
N ILE A 111 -13.29 -21.98 4.47
CA ILE A 111 -14.28 -21.25 3.67
C ILE A 111 -13.66 -20.78 2.36
N LEU A 112 -14.51 -20.56 1.35
CA LEU A 112 -14.09 -20.03 0.04
C LEU A 112 -13.35 -18.69 0.19
N GLY A 113 -12.21 -18.59 -0.48
CA GLY A 113 -11.35 -17.41 -0.45
C GLY A 113 -10.61 -17.19 0.88
N CYS A 114 -10.51 -18.21 1.73
CA CYS A 114 -9.64 -18.21 2.90
C CYS A 114 -8.74 -19.44 2.87
N PHE A 115 -7.42 -19.19 2.92
CA PHE A 115 -6.40 -20.23 2.87
C PHE A 115 -5.41 -20.01 3.99
N ILE A 116 -5.18 -21.03 4.81
CA ILE A 116 -4.36 -20.95 6.02
C ILE A 116 -3.25 -21.98 5.91
N HIS A 117 -2.01 -21.56 6.17
CA HIS A 117 -0.86 -22.45 6.28
C HIS A 117 -0.16 -22.26 7.61
N GLN A 118 0.20 -23.38 8.22
CA GLN A 118 1.01 -23.40 9.43
C GLN A 118 2.49 -23.55 9.08
N HIS A 119 3.31 -22.63 9.59
CA HIS A 119 4.76 -22.66 9.40
C HIS A 119 5.48 -22.43 10.74
N ASN A 120 6.03 -23.51 11.30
CA ASN A 120 6.59 -23.54 12.67
C ASN A 120 5.55 -23.08 13.70
N ASN A 121 5.89 -22.11 14.56
CA ASN A 121 5.01 -21.52 15.57
C ASN A 121 4.16 -20.37 15.02
N HIS A 122 3.96 -20.28 13.71
CA HIS A 122 3.20 -19.20 13.08
C HIS A 122 2.16 -19.77 12.14
N GLN A 123 1.06 -19.03 12.00
CA GLN A 123 0.08 -19.27 10.96
C GLN A 123 0.02 -18.05 10.06
N VAL A 124 0.00 -18.30 8.76
CA VAL A 124 -0.15 -17.29 7.72
C VAL A 124 -1.42 -17.63 6.96
N ARG A 125 -2.21 -16.61 6.65
CA ARG A 125 -3.41 -16.77 5.83
C ARG A 125 -3.43 -15.78 4.67
N LEU A 126 -4.00 -16.23 3.58
CA LEU A 126 -4.53 -15.39 2.51
C LEU A 126 -6.06 -15.40 2.63
N ASN A 127 -6.66 -14.23 2.79
CA ASN A 127 -8.11 -14.11 2.98
C ASN A 127 -8.70 -12.99 2.11
N PHE A 128 -9.82 -13.26 1.46
CA PHE A 128 -10.58 -12.27 0.72
C PHE A 128 -11.54 -11.51 1.65
N GLN A 129 -11.41 -10.18 1.69
CA GLN A 129 -12.27 -9.28 2.45
C GLN A 129 -12.87 -8.21 1.54
N ASP A 130 -13.70 -7.32 2.08
CA ASP A 130 -14.37 -6.26 1.31
C ASP A 130 -13.39 -5.30 0.60
N SER A 131 -12.16 -5.19 1.11
CA SER A 131 -11.08 -4.40 0.49
C SER A 131 -10.19 -5.21 -0.48
N GLY A 132 -10.53 -6.47 -0.75
CA GLY A 132 -9.78 -7.39 -1.59
C GLY A 132 -8.98 -8.42 -0.80
N TRP A 133 -7.98 -9.00 -1.47
CA TRP A 133 -7.11 -10.02 -0.89
C TRP A 133 -6.14 -9.44 0.14
N GLN A 134 -6.00 -10.11 1.26
CA GLN A 134 -5.11 -9.70 2.34
C GLN A 134 -4.29 -10.88 2.86
N VAL A 135 -2.99 -10.65 3.01
CA VAL A 135 -2.08 -11.59 3.70
C VAL A 135 -1.92 -11.15 5.14
N MET A 136 -2.18 -12.07 6.06
CA MET A 136 -2.10 -11.81 7.50
C MET A 136 -1.43 -12.98 8.20
N TRP A 137 -0.81 -12.71 9.34
CA TRP A 137 -0.12 -13.72 10.13
C TRP A 137 -0.46 -13.61 11.62
N ARG A 138 -0.19 -14.67 12.36
CA ARG A 138 -0.25 -14.69 13.82
C ARG A 138 0.73 -15.70 14.39
N GLU A 139 1.14 -15.47 15.63
CA GLU A 139 1.85 -16.47 16.42
C GLU A 139 0.86 -17.53 16.92
N GLN A 140 1.27 -18.78 16.87
CA GLN A 140 0.52 -19.90 17.42
C GLN A 140 0.75 -19.94 18.92
N THR A 141 -0.23 -19.50 19.69
CA THR A 141 -0.21 -19.70 21.14
C THR A 141 -0.34 -21.20 21.43
N HIS A 142 0.67 -21.78 22.09
CA HIS A 142 0.77 -23.20 22.49
C HIS A 142 -0.43 -23.78 23.28
N SER A 143 -1.49 -22.99 23.56
CA SER A 143 -2.70 -23.44 24.24
C SER A 143 -3.74 -24.08 23.32
N ALA A 144 -3.50 -24.22 22.02
CA ALA A 144 -4.35 -25.00 21.12
C ALA A 144 -3.81 -26.43 20.97
N THR A 145 -3.60 -27.11 22.10
CA THR A 145 -3.38 -28.56 22.10
C THR A 145 -4.67 -29.26 21.68
N ALA A 146 -4.64 -29.82 20.48
CA ALA A 146 -5.13 -31.14 20.12
C ALA A 146 -6.65 -31.47 20.11
N HIS A 147 -7.58 -30.67 20.64
CA HIS A 147 -9.03 -31.04 20.58
C HIS A 147 -10.03 -29.89 20.42
N ALA A 148 -9.58 -28.66 20.18
CA ALA A 148 -10.52 -27.60 19.82
C ALA A 148 -10.78 -27.70 18.31
N HIS A 149 -11.98 -28.19 17.93
CA HIS A 149 -12.72 -27.56 16.84
C HIS A 149 -12.89 -26.08 17.22
N HIS A 150 -11.80 -25.30 17.14
CA HIS A 150 -11.91 -23.87 17.03
C HIS A 150 -12.74 -23.68 15.77
N ASP A 151 -13.88 -23.00 15.88
CA ASP A 151 -14.69 -22.61 14.72
C ASP A 151 -13.72 -22.20 13.60
N ASP A 152 -13.53 -23.06 12.59
CA ASP A 152 -12.56 -22.77 11.53
C ASP A 152 -13.03 -21.53 10.74
N ASN A 153 -14.34 -21.28 10.78
CA ASN A 153 -14.98 -20.02 10.42
C ASN A 153 -14.44 -18.80 11.18
N ALA A 154 -14.16 -18.93 12.48
CA ALA A 154 -13.56 -17.85 13.26
C ALA A 154 -12.13 -17.56 12.82
N LEU A 155 -11.39 -18.54 12.29
CA LEU A 155 -10.04 -18.30 11.76
C LEU A 155 -10.03 -17.44 10.51
N CYS A 156 -11.09 -17.50 9.71
CA CYS A 156 -11.24 -16.70 8.50
C CYS A 156 -11.98 -15.38 8.74
N ASN A 157 -12.98 -15.36 9.63
CA ASN A 157 -13.84 -14.19 9.85
C ASN A 157 -13.37 -13.25 10.98
N ASN A 158 -12.54 -13.70 11.92
CA ASN A 158 -12.08 -12.87 13.03
C ASN A 158 -10.66 -12.37 12.79
N ASN A 159 -10.49 -11.06 12.59
CA ASN A 159 -9.19 -10.43 12.34
C ASN A 159 -8.44 -10.02 13.61
N ASN A 160 -9.06 -10.07 14.80
CA ASN A 160 -8.50 -9.47 16.02
C ASN A 160 -7.19 -10.10 16.51
N LYS A 161 -6.94 -11.36 16.13
CA LYS A 161 -5.71 -12.08 16.47
C LYS A 161 -4.70 -12.11 15.31
N TRP A 162 -5.03 -11.49 14.18
CA TRP A 162 -4.22 -11.49 12.98
C TRP A 162 -3.58 -10.13 12.78
N GLN A 163 -2.37 -10.17 12.25
CA GLN A 163 -1.56 -9.00 11.96
C GLN A 163 -1.37 -8.92 10.45
N HIS A 164 -1.59 -7.75 9.87
CA HIS A 164 -1.34 -7.54 8.45
C HIS A 164 0.16 -7.64 8.16
N VAL A 165 0.50 -8.26 7.04
CA VAL A 165 1.87 -8.18 6.54
C VAL A 165 2.06 -6.77 5.97
N SER A 166 2.77 -5.91 6.70
CA SER A 166 3.13 -4.58 6.21
C SER A 166 4.35 -4.68 5.28
N SER A 167 4.27 -4.09 4.10
CA SER A 167 5.29 -4.10 3.03
C SER A 167 6.59 -3.33 3.32
N GLN A 168 6.92 -3.06 4.60
CA GLN A 168 8.22 -2.48 4.96
C GLN A 168 9.10 -3.54 5.60
N THR A 169 9.74 -4.33 4.74
CA THR A 169 11.06 -4.89 5.02
C THR A 169 11.98 -3.75 5.43
N ASN A 170 12.40 -3.74 6.71
CA ASN A 170 13.58 -2.99 7.12
C ASN A 170 14.75 -3.53 6.29
N GLN A 171 15.12 -2.80 5.24
CA GLN A 171 16.44 -2.92 4.64
C GLN A 171 17.39 -2.26 5.63
N ASN A 172 18.07 -3.08 6.43
CA ASN A 172 19.30 -2.68 7.11
C ASN A 172 20.43 -2.60 6.08
#